data_AF-A0A7C1WDX7-F1
#
_entry.id   AF-A0A7C1WDX7-F1
#
_cell.length_a   1.000
_cell.length_b   1.000
_cell.length_c   1.000
_cell.angle_alpha   90.00
_cell.angle_beta   90.00
_cell.angle_gamma   90.00
#
_symmetry.space_group_name_H-M   'P 1'
#
loop_
_entity.id
_entity.type
_entity.pdbx_description
1 polymer ?
#
loop_
_entity_poly.entity_id
_entity_poly.type
_entity_poly.pdbx_seq_one_letter_code
_entity_poly.pdbx_strand_id
1 'polypeptide(L)' 'MTKNKTYVCPRCDYPLIPVHAVEGTKRRIIALTCPEPYCDHMQMIPLARAAEFESKESTDLRAAN' A
#
# COMPACT_ATOMS: atom_id res chain seq x y z
N MET A 1 -2.82 -14.84 -16.01
CA MET A 1 -1.74 -15.03 -15.01
C MET A 1 -1.46 -13.69 -14.33
N THR A 2 -2.26 -13.35 -13.32
CA THR A 2 -2.08 -12.15 -12.48
C THR A 2 -0.81 -12.33 -11.65
N LYS A 3 0.29 -11.74 -12.11
CA LYS A 3 1.53 -11.67 -11.33
C LYS A 3 1.23 -10.86 -10.08
N ASN A 4 0.99 -11.52 -8.95
CA ASN A 4 1.15 -10.92 -7.62
C ASN A 4 2.60 -10.44 -7.52
N LYS A 5 2.90 -9.24 -8.04
CA LYS A 5 4.17 -8.58 -7.77
C LYS A 5 4.09 -8.18 -6.30
N THR A 6 4.63 -9.02 -5.44
CA THR A 6 4.88 -8.66 -4.05
C THR A 6 5.76 -7.41 -4.08
N TYR A 7 5.22 -6.30 -3.59
CA TYR A 7 5.98 -5.06 -3.46
C TYR A 7 6.89 -5.23 -2.24
N VAL A 8 8.17 -5.43 -2.50
CA VAL A 8 9.17 -5.74 -1.47
C VAL A 8 10.23 -4.64 -1.47
N CYS A 9 10.66 -4.25 -0.28
CA CYS A 9 11.73 -3.29 -0.10
C CYS A 9 13.04 -3.87 -0.65
N PRO A 10 13.75 -3.18 -1.57
CA PRO A 10 15.01 -3.67 -2.13
C PRO A 10 16.19 -3.63 -1.14
N ARG A 11 16.00 -3.05 0.06
CA ARG A 11 17.05 -2.91 1.07
C ARG A 11 16.94 -3.91 2.21
N CYS A 12 15.72 -4.26 2.58
CA CYS A 12 15.46 -5.05 3.78
C CYS A 12 14.63 -6.31 3.48
N ASP A 13 14.19 -6.49 2.23
CA ASP A 13 13.32 -7.59 1.79
C ASP A 13 11.96 -7.69 2.54
N TYR A 14 11.60 -6.66 3.31
CA TYR A 14 10.28 -6.55 3.94
C TYR A 14 9.21 -6.18 2.92
N PRO A 15 7.96 -6.68 3.09
CA PRO A 15 6.84 -6.25 2.27
C PRO A 15 6.56 -4.76 2.51
N LEU A 16 6.44 -4.00 1.43
CA LEU A 16 6.11 -2.58 1.50
C LEU A 16 4.64 -2.41 1.89
N ILE A 17 4.38 -1.48 2.79
CA ILE A 17 3.05 -1.16 3.29
C ILE A 17 2.51 0.13 2.64
N PRO A 18 1.20 0.24 2.39
CA PRO A 18 0.62 1.41 1.74
C PRO A 18 0.63 2.67 2.62
N VAL A 19 1.00 3.79 2.01
CA VAL A 19 0.95 5.13 2.60
C VAL A 19 -0.30 5.85 2.11
N HIS A 20 -1.12 6.27 3.06
CA HIS A 20 -2.37 6.97 2.79
C HIS A 20 -2.17 8.48 2.92
N ALA A 21 -2.66 9.22 1.93
CA ALA A 21 -2.89 10.65 2.01
C ALA A 21 -4.39 10.92 2.17
N VAL A 22 -4.73 11.95 2.93
CA VAL A 22 -6.10 12.45 3.03
C VAL A 22 -6.23 13.63 2.07
N GLU A 23 -7.05 13.47 1.04
CA GLU A 23 -7.36 14.54 0.09
C GLU A 23 -8.86 14.85 0.20
N GLY A 24 -9.17 15.97 0.87
CA GLY A 24 -10.53 16.33 1.22
C GLY A 24 -11.18 15.28 2.15
N THR A 25 -12.21 14.60 1.67
CA THR A 25 -12.95 13.57 2.41
C THR A 25 -12.53 12.13 2.07
N LYS A 26 -11.58 11.96 1.13
CA LYS A 26 -11.17 10.62 0.66
C LYS A 26 -9.75 10.31 1.13
N ARG A 27 -9.57 9.09 1.64
CA ARG A 27 -8.25 8.49 1.85
C ARG A 27 -7.81 7.86 0.54
N ARG A 28 -6.57 8.13 0.14
CA ARG A 28 -5.99 7.58 -1.08
C ARG A 28 -4.59 7.08 -0.84
N ILE A 29 -4.21 6.01 -1.51
CA ILE A 29 -2.86 5.46 -1.40
C ILE A 29 -1.96 6.17 -2.41
N ILE A 30 -0.90 6.81 -1.92
CA ILE A 30 0.00 7.62 -2.76
C ILE A 30 1.39 7.00 -2.93
N ALA A 31 1.77 6.12 -2.01
CA ALA A 31 3.07 5.47 -2.02
C ALA A 31 3.01 4.13 -1.25
N LEU A 32 4.09 3.37 -1.33
CA LEU A 32 4.38 2.24 -0.46
C LEU A 32 5.67 2.54 0.32
N THR A 33 5.74 2.18 1.59
CA THR A 33 6.89 2.44 2.44
C THR A 33 7.37 1.16 3.12
N CYS A 34 8.67 1.08 3.44
CA CYS A 34 9.20 0.00 4.26
C CYS A 34 8.73 0.17 5.71
N PRO A 35 8.24 -0.88 6.39
CA PRO A 35 7.86 -0.80 7.79
C PRO A 35 9.07 -0.73 8.75
N GLU A 36 10.27 -1.05 8.26
CA GLU A 36 11.48 -1.07 9.09
C GLU A 36 11.87 0.37 9.53
N PRO A 37 12.04 0.63 10.83
CA PRO A 37 12.19 1.98 11.39
C PRO A 37 13.47 2.69 10.93
N TYR A 38 14.49 1.93 10.54
CA TYR A 38 15.77 2.45 10.03
C TYR A 38 15.86 2.41 8.51
N CYS A 39 14.79 2.01 7.83
CA CYS A 39 14.71 1.98 6.37
C CYS A 39 13.76 3.05 5.89
N ASP A 40 14.31 4.14 5.36
CA ASP A 40 13.59 5.26 4.75
C ASP A 40 13.13 4.96 3.31
N HIS A 41 13.13 3.69 2.89
CA HIS A 41 12.74 3.33 1.53
C HIS A 41 11.25 3.60 1.31
N MET A 42 10.96 4.44 0.32
CA MET A 42 9.62 4.75 -0.14
C MET A 42 9.54 4.61 -1.65
N GLN A 43 8.46 4.02 -2.13
CA GLN A 43 8.16 3.84 -3.54
C GLN A 43 6.84 4.53 -3.88
N MET A 44 6.92 5.61 -4.65
CA MET A 44 5.75 6.27 -5.20
C MET A 44 5.02 5.33 -6.17
N ILE A 45 3.69 5.27 -6.08
CA ILE A 45 2.88 4.47 -7.01
C ILE A 45 1.97 5.37 -7.83
N PRO A 46 1.78 5.10 -9.13
CA PRO A 46 0.81 5.82 -9.95
C PRO A 46 -0.62 5.59 -9.45
N LEU A 47 -1.50 6.58 -9.63
CA LEU A 47 -2.92 6.50 -9.25
C LEU A 47 -3.63 5.26 -9.82
N ALA A 48 -3.30 4.85 -11.05
CA ALA A 48 -3.85 3.65 -11.67
C ALA A 48 -3.56 2.37 -10.87
N ARG A 49 -2.43 2.33 -10.14
CA ARG A 49 -2.06 1.21 -9.25
C ARG A 49 -2.55 1.39 -7.83
N ALA A 50 -2.78 2.62 -7.37
CA ALA A 50 -3.35 2.89 -6.05
C ALA A 50 -4.72 2.23 -5.88
N ALA A 51 -5.54 2.21 -6.94
CA ALA A 51 -6.85 1.57 -6.95
C ALA A 51 -6.80 0.06 -6.61
N GLU A 52 -5.69 -0.63 -6.91
CA GLU A 52 -5.50 -2.05 -6.59
C GLU A 52 -5.40 -2.29 -5.06
N PHE A 53 -4.97 -1.28 -4.31
CA PHE A 53 -4.84 -1.34 -2.86
C PHE A 53 -6.09 -0.81 -2.14
N GLU A 54 -6.73 0.23 -2.66
CA GLU A 54 -7.98 0.79 -2.11
C GLU A 54 -9.13 -0.24 -2.14
N SER A 55 -9.16 -1.10 -3.16
CA SER A 55 -10.23 -2.09 -3.35
C SER A 55 -10.19 -3.27 -2.35
N LYS A 56 -9.09 -3.46 -1.64
CA LYS A 56 -8.96 -4.56 -0.66
C LYS A 56 -9.50 -4.19 0.73
N GLU A 57 -9.67 -2.91 1.03
CA GLU A 57 -10.09 -2.45 2.36
C GLU A 57 -11.59 -2.72 2.64
N SER A 58 -12.41 -3.04 1.63
CA SER A 58 -13.85 -3.24 1.80
C SER A 58 -14.29 -4.63 2.28
N THR A 59 -13.39 -5.62 2.34
CA THR A 59 -13.78 -7.01 2.64
C THR A 59 -13.53 -7.40 4.11
N ASP A 60 -12.59 -6.77 4.81
CA ASP A 60 -12.26 -7.14 6.19
C ASP A 60 -13.17 -6.51 7.27
N LEU A 61 -13.92 -5.45 6.95
CA LEU A 61 -14.84 -4.79 7.89
C LEU A 61 -16.19 -5.48 8.07
N ARG A 62 -16.51 -6.52 7.29
CA ARG A 62 -17.79 -7.26 7.41
C ARG A 62 -17.70 -8.57 8.19
N ALA A 63 -16.52 -9.00 8.63
CA ALA A 63 -16.34 -10.26 9.36
C ALA A 63 -16.30 -10.11 10.89
N ALA A 64 -16.51 -8.90 11.43
CA ALA A 64 -16.41 -8.61 12.87
C ALA A 64 -17.74 -8.13 13.52
N ASN A 65 -18.89 -8.43 12.92
CA ASN A 65 -20.21 -8.19 13.51
C ASN A 65 -21.06 -9.47 13.52
#